data_AF-A0A0G0QTP8-F1
#
_entry.id   AF-A0A0G0QTP8-F1
#
_cell.length_a   1.000
_cell.length_b   1.000
_cell.length_c   1.000
_cell.angle_alpha   90.00
_cell.angle_beta   90.00
_cell.angle_gamma   90.00
#
_symmetry.space_group_name_H-M   'P 1'
#
loop_
_entity.id
_entity.type
_entity.pdbx_description
1 polymer ?
#
loop_
_entity_poly.entity_id
_entity_poly.type
_entity_poly.pdbx_seq_one_letter_code
_entity_poly.pdbx_strand_id
1 'polypeptide(L)'
;MFCIAAFIIFAVLGIFSASYRSLAKKAWKCVLRKMTFRPCDINFQEEAKAKLLGKFIVTKPRLARFLDRWIGVLASVFVILSVWSLLVVLNSGLNLFVYDTCNPNNPESCSLGGGGCGINSGKPGFWVSVKEGQVLMWAKDGVLTLGETITMIPNRFKEWNPNEFISESNTYFKPYDSSKSVALEIIDPSCKFCAKLFGNIKETSFADRYNLTYLVYPIPDNKQSNGYRFPHSKMVASYLEAVKRYPLPSSVTPADWQILERMFSGKDIDNVDYQIKFNTIYTAKEAEDMILLWLKDIGYSDEDRVKIRQTINSDEVQTSLASQKEIVENRIKTIKIPTIMFDGRRYDRAVGPEKLIK
;
A
#
# COMPACT_ATOMS: atom_id res chain seq x y z
N MET A 1 -30.39 -16.28 -18.80
CA MET A 1 -29.03 -15.83 -18.47
C MET A 1 -28.04 -16.12 -19.60
N PHE A 2 -28.29 -17.14 -20.43
CA PHE A 2 -27.47 -17.44 -21.62
C PHE A 2 -27.23 -16.26 -22.57
N CYS A 3 -28.23 -15.44 -22.92
CA CYS A 3 -27.99 -14.26 -23.78
C CYS A 3 -26.98 -13.27 -23.18
N ILE A 4 -27.00 -13.06 -21.85
CA ILE A 4 -26.08 -12.15 -21.15
C ILE A 4 -24.67 -12.73 -21.17
N ALA A 5 -24.53 -14.04 -20.90
CA ALA A 5 -23.26 -14.75 -20.97
C ALA A 5 -22.66 -14.68 -22.37
N ALA A 6 -23.46 -15.04 -23.37
CA ALA A 6 -23.09 -15.00 -24.78
C ALA A 6 -22.72 -13.57 -25.21
N PHE A 7 -23.45 -12.56 -24.74
CA PHE A 7 -23.10 -11.16 -25.01
C PHE A 7 -21.74 -10.79 -24.41
N ILE A 8 -21.49 -11.07 -23.12
CA ILE A 8 -20.20 -10.76 -22.48
C ILE A 8 -19.05 -11.45 -23.23
N ILE A 9 -19.18 -12.74 -23.53
CA ILE A 9 -18.16 -13.52 -24.25
C ILE A 9 -17.93 -12.94 -25.66
N PHE A 10 -18.99 -12.74 -26.44
CA PHE A 10 -18.87 -12.24 -27.81
C PHE A 10 -18.51 -10.75 -27.87
N ALA A 11 -18.80 -9.96 -26.84
CA ALA A 11 -18.34 -8.57 -26.74
C ALA A 11 -16.82 -8.52 -26.58
N VAL A 12 -16.25 -9.33 -25.68
CA VAL A 12 -14.80 -9.43 -25.50
C VAL A 12 -14.13 -9.98 -26.76
N LEU A 13 -14.62 -11.10 -27.30
CA LEU A 13 -14.08 -11.67 -28.56
C LEU A 13 -14.29 -10.74 -29.77
N GLY A 14 -15.34 -9.92 -29.73
CA GLY A 14 -15.69 -8.94 -30.75
C GLY A 14 -14.74 -7.75 -30.81
N ILE A 15 -14.03 -7.44 -29.71
CA ILE A 15 -12.95 -6.43 -29.73
C ILE A 15 -11.87 -6.88 -30.72
N PHE A 16 -11.47 -8.15 -30.65
CA PHE A 16 -10.34 -8.72 -31.40
C PHE A 16 -10.72 -9.36 -32.74
N SER A 17 -12.00 -9.65 -33.01
CA SER A 17 -12.41 -10.31 -34.26
C SER A 17 -13.80 -9.89 -34.76
N ALA A 18 -13.86 -9.55 -36.05
CA ALA A 18 -15.06 -9.10 -36.73
C ALA A 18 -16.15 -10.19 -36.82
N SER A 19 -15.78 -11.47 -36.87
CA SER A 19 -16.73 -12.57 -36.93
C SER A 19 -17.54 -12.74 -35.64
N TYR A 20 -16.97 -12.36 -34.50
CA TYR A 20 -17.66 -12.37 -33.21
C TYR A 20 -18.48 -11.08 -32.97
N ARG A 21 -18.20 -9.97 -33.67
CA ARG A 21 -18.99 -8.72 -33.56
C ARG A 21 -20.44 -8.91 -34.02
N SER A 22 -20.69 -9.71 -35.06
CA SER A 22 -22.06 -9.97 -35.53
C SER A 22 -22.87 -10.77 -34.51
N LEU A 23 -22.24 -11.76 -33.88
CA LEU A 23 -22.80 -12.56 -32.78
C LEU A 23 -23.02 -11.71 -31.53
N ALA A 24 -22.10 -10.80 -31.22
CA ALA A 24 -22.25 -9.83 -30.12
C ALA A 24 -23.46 -8.91 -30.33
N LYS A 25 -23.69 -8.41 -31.56
CA LYS A 25 -24.87 -7.59 -31.89
C LYS A 25 -26.18 -8.37 -31.72
N LYS A 26 -26.23 -9.63 -32.18
CA LYS A 26 -27.39 -10.52 -31.97
C LYS A 26 -27.63 -10.76 -30.47
N ALA A 27 -26.57 -11.06 -29.72
CA ALA A 27 -26.63 -11.26 -28.27
C ALA A 27 -27.07 -9.99 -27.53
N TRP A 28 -26.60 -8.80 -27.92
CA TRP A 28 -26.99 -7.51 -27.35
C TRP A 28 -28.48 -7.24 -27.52
N LYS A 29 -29.03 -7.52 -28.71
CA LYS A 29 -30.48 -7.40 -28.99
C LYS A 29 -31.30 -8.35 -28.11
N CYS A 30 -30.79 -9.55 -27.86
CA CYS A 30 -31.33 -10.55 -26.91
C CYS A 30 -31.34 -9.98 -25.47
N VAL A 31 -30.21 -9.41 -25.02
CA VAL A 31 -30.07 -8.80 -23.68
C VAL A 31 -31.02 -7.62 -23.48
N LEU A 32 -31.06 -6.67 -24.42
CA LEU A 32 -31.97 -5.52 -24.38
C LEU A 32 -33.43 -5.94 -24.28
N ARG A 33 -33.86 -6.90 -25.13
CA ARG A 33 -35.23 -7.43 -25.07
C ARG A 33 -35.52 -8.06 -23.72
N LYS A 34 -34.59 -8.83 -23.16
CA LYS A 34 -34.74 -9.43 -21.83
C LYS A 34 -34.80 -8.41 -20.69
N MET A 35 -34.03 -7.33 -20.74
CA MET A 35 -34.12 -6.23 -19.76
C MET A 35 -35.48 -5.53 -19.84
N THR A 36 -36.08 -5.46 -21.02
CA THR A 36 -37.47 -4.96 -21.22
C THR A 36 -38.55 -6.02 -21.03
N PHE A 37 -38.24 -7.17 -20.40
CA PHE A 37 -39.16 -8.31 -20.19
C PHE A 37 -39.79 -8.91 -21.46
N ARG A 38 -39.17 -8.71 -22.63
CA ARG A 38 -39.60 -9.31 -23.92
C ARG A 38 -38.88 -10.63 -24.20
N PRO A 39 -39.56 -11.62 -24.82
CA PRO A 39 -38.92 -12.88 -25.20
C PRO A 39 -37.83 -12.66 -26.27
N CYS A 40 -36.82 -13.53 -26.23
CA CYS A 40 -35.72 -13.52 -27.20
C CYS A 40 -36.03 -14.42 -28.39
N ASP A 41 -35.38 -14.13 -29.53
CA ASP A 41 -35.50 -14.97 -30.72
C ASP A 41 -34.83 -16.33 -30.43
N ILE A 42 -35.64 -17.40 -30.44
CA ILE A 42 -35.26 -18.78 -30.07
C ILE A 42 -34.05 -19.27 -30.89
N ASN A 43 -33.94 -18.81 -32.13
CA ASN A 43 -32.87 -19.14 -33.07
C ASN A 43 -31.46 -18.85 -32.53
N PHE A 44 -31.28 -17.80 -31.73
CA PHE A 44 -29.93 -17.43 -31.25
C PHE A 44 -29.36 -18.46 -30.25
N GLN A 45 -30.20 -19.01 -29.39
CA GLN A 45 -29.77 -19.99 -28.39
C GLN A 45 -29.39 -21.33 -29.05
N GLU A 46 -30.20 -21.78 -30.02
CA GLU A 46 -29.93 -22.96 -30.85
C GLU A 46 -28.67 -22.78 -31.71
N GLU A 47 -28.53 -21.63 -32.40
CA GLU A 47 -27.38 -21.29 -33.25
C GLU A 47 -26.07 -21.27 -32.43
N ALA A 48 -26.10 -20.71 -31.22
CA ALA A 48 -24.94 -20.68 -30.33
C ALA A 48 -24.60 -22.08 -29.77
N LYS A 49 -25.60 -22.87 -29.38
CA LYS A 49 -25.42 -24.26 -28.92
C LYS A 49 -24.84 -25.15 -30.02
N ALA A 50 -25.39 -25.09 -31.23
CA ALA A 50 -24.92 -25.86 -32.38
C ALA A 50 -23.46 -25.53 -32.71
N LYS A 51 -23.07 -24.25 -32.63
CA LYS A 51 -21.69 -23.82 -32.90
C LYS A 51 -20.69 -24.24 -31.80
N LEU A 52 -21.11 -24.24 -30.53
CA LEU A 52 -20.28 -24.64 -29.38
C LEU A 52 -20.18 -26.17 -29.22
N LEU A 53 -21.28 -26.89 -29.41
CA LEU A 53 -21.39 -28.32 -29.13
C LEU A 53 -21.26 -29.20 -30.38
N GLY A 54 -21.44 -28.65 -31.59
CA GLY A 54 -21.49 -29.41 -32.85
C GLY A 54 -20.29 -30.35 -33.06
N LYS A 55 -19.07 -29.87 -32.76
CA LYS A 55 -17.86 -30.68 -32.88
C LYS A 55 -17.72 -31.74 -31.77
N PHE A 56 -18.25 -31.45 -30.59
CA PHE A 56 -18.22 -32.35 -29.43
C PHE A 56 -19.30 -33.44 -29.48
N ILE A 57 -20.41 -33.19 -30.19
CA ILE A 57 -21.47 -34.18 -30.41
C ILE A 57 -20.92 -35.40 -31.17
N VAL A 58 -20.08 -35.17 -32.18
CA VAL A 58 -19.49 -36.23 -33.02
C VAL A 58 -18.34 -36.94 -32.32
N THR A 59 -17.47 -36.20 -31.61
CA THR A 59 -16.23 -36.73 -31.04
C THR A 59 -16.38 -37.30 -29.62
N LYS A 60 -17.24 -36.71 -28.77
CA LYS A 60 -17.46 -37.11 -27.37
C LYS A 60 -18.93 -36.94 -26.96
N PRO A 61 -19.83 -37.85 -27.39
CA PRO A 61 -21.29 -37.71 -27.20
C PRO A 61 -21.75 -37.67 -25.75
N ARG A 62 -21.04 -38.33 -24.82
CA ARG A 62 -21.33 -38.26 -23.36
C ARG A 62 -21.10 -36.86 -22.80
N LEU A 63 -20.01 -36.19 -23.22
CA LEU A 63 -19.68 -34.84 -22.79
C LEU A 63 -20.65 -33.81 -23.38
N ALA A 64 -21.05 -33.97 -24.64
CA ALA A 64 -22.04 -33.11 -25.28
C ALA A 64 -23.39 -33.15 -24.55
N ARG A 65 -23.86 -34.35 -24.16
CA ARG A 65 -25.08 -34.53 -23.36
C ARG A 65 -24.98 -33.87 -21.98
N PHE A 66 -23.83 -33.99 -21.32
CA PHE A 66 -23.59 -33.33 -20.03
C PHE A 66 -23.61 -31.80 -20.17
N LEU A 67 -22.86 -31.26 -21.12
CA LEU A 67 -22.77 -29.83 -21.35
C LEU A 67 -24.11 -29.23 -21.74
N ASP A 68 -24.89 -29.86 -22.63
CA ASP A 68 -26.22 -29.34 -23.01
C ASP A 68 -27.19 -29.28 -21.82
N ARG A 69 -27.14 -30.28 -20.92
CA ARG A 69 -27.95 -30.29 -19.69
C ARG A 69 -27.57 -29.18 -18.73
N TRP A 70 -26.28 -28.89 -18.59
CA TRP A 70 -25.75 -27.93 -17.63
C TRP A 70 -25.45 -26.55 -18.21
N ILE A 71 -25.59 -26.33 -19.52
CA ILE A 71 -25.18 -25.10 -20.22
C ILE A 71 -25.84 -23.85 -19.63
N GLY A 72 -27.09 -23.95 -19.18
CA GLY A 72 -27.80 -22.86 -18.52
C GLY A 72 -27.17 -22.46 -17.18
N VAL A 73 -26.80 -23.45 -16.36
CA VAL A 73 -26.15 -23.25 -15.06
C VAL A 73 -24.74 -22.72 -15.26
N LEU A 74 -23.95 -23.36 -16.13
CA LEU A 74 -22.58 -22.95 -16.45
C LEU A 74 -22.54 -21.52 -17.00
N ALA A 75 -23.46 -21.17 -17.91
CA ALA A 75 -23.57 -19.80 -18.43
C ALA A 75 -23.95 -18.79 -17.34
N SER A 76 -24.79 -19.16 -16.38
CA SER A 76 -25.18 -18.28 -15.26
C SER A 76 -24.00 -18.06 -14.31
N VAL A 77 -23.29 -19.14 -13.93
CA VAL A 77 -22.05 -19.06 -13.13
C VAL A 77 -21.01 -18.19 -13.83
N PHE A 78 -20.82 -18.38 -15.14
CA PHE A 78 -19.90 -17.57 -15.94
C PHE A 78 -20.25 -16.07 -15.90
N VAL A 79 -21.54 -15.71 -16.04
CA VAL A 79 -21.98 -14.30 -15.94
C VAL A 79 -21.70 -13.73 -14.57
N ILE A 80 -22.05 -14.46 -13.51
CA ILE A 80 -21.83 -14.03 -12.12
C ILE A 80 -20.34 -13.79 -11.88
N LEU A 81 -19.48 -14.74 -12.27
CA LEU A 81 -18.03 -14.61 -12.14
C LEU A 81 -17.46 -13.47 -13.00
N SER A 82 -18.00 -13.24 -14.20
CA SER A 82 -17.56 -12.15 -15.09
C SER A 82 -17.90 -10.78 -14.50
N VAL A 83 -19.13 -10.61 -14.00
CA VAL A 83 -19.56 -9.39 -13.32
C VAL A 83 -18.73 -9.17 -12.06
N TRP A 84 -18.52 -10.22 -11.26
CA TRP A 84 -17.68 -10.16 -10.07
C TRP A 84 -16.24 -9.76 -10.40
N SER A 85 -15.64 -10.38 -11.42
CA SER A 85 -14.29 -10.07 -11.88
C SER A 85 -14.19 -8.61 -12.32
N LEU A 86 -15.16 -8.10 -13.07
CA LEU A 86 -15.20 -6.69 -13.48
C LEU A 86 -15.27 -5.76 -12.27
N LEU A 87 -16.11 -6.06 -11.28
CA LEU A 87 -16.21 -5.26 -10.05
C LEU A 87 -14.90 -5.25 -9.27
N VAL A 88 -14.21 -6.40 -9.17
CA VAL A 88 -12.90 -6.49 -8.51
C VAL A 88 -11.85 -5.66 -9.24
N VAL A 89 -11.82 -5.72 -10.58
CA VAL A 89 -10.89 -4.90 -11.39
C VAL A 89 -11.16 -3.42 -11.23
N LEU A 90 -12.43 -2.99 -11.27
CA LEU A 90 -12.81 -1.60 -11.05
C LEU A 90 -12.44 -1.11 -9.65
N ASN A 91 -12.70 -1.91 -8.61
CA ASN A 91 -12.32 -1.59 -7.24
C ASN A 91 -10.79 -1.50 -7.09
N SER A 92 -10.06 -2.46 -7.67
CA SER A 92 -8.59 -2.45 -7.65
C SER A 92 -8.02 -1.24 -8.38
N GLY A 93 -8.62 -0.84 -9.51
CA GLY A 93 -8.25 0.36 -10.25
C GLY A 93 -8.52 1.63 -9.46
N LEU A 94 -9.65 1.71 -8.78
CA LEU A 94 -9.98 2.85 -7.90
C LEU A 94 -9.00 2.93 -6.71
N ASN A 95 -8.71 1.80 -6.06
CA ASN A 95 -7.72 1.73 -4.99
C ASN A 95 -6.34 2.17 -5.50
N LEU A 96 -5.95 1.75 -6.71
CA LEU A 96 -4.67 2.14 -7.30
C LEU A 96 -4.62 3.66 -7.55
N PHE A 97 -5.72 4.26 -7.98
CA PHE A 97 -5.82 5.70 -8.17
C PHE A 97 -5.75 6.49 -6.85
N VAL A 98 -6.39 5.99 -5.80
CA VAL A 98 -6.52 6.68 -4.50
C VAL A 98 -5.31 6.45 -3.58
N TYR A 99 -4.85 5.21 -3.45
CA TYR A 99 -3.83 4.80 -2.48
C TYR A 99 -2.53 4.31 -3.09
N ASP A 100 -2.44 4.28 -4.43
CA ASP A 100 -1.31 3.67 -5.12
C ASP A 100 -1.09 2.19 -4.76
N THR A 101 -2.20 1.46 -4.59
CA THR A 101 -2.20 0.00 -4.45
C THR A 101 -3.53 -0.60 -4.90
N CYS A 102 -3.51 -1.84 -5.37
CA CYS A 102 -4.67 -2.59 -5.80
C CYS A 102 -5.57 -3.00 -4.61
N ASN A 103 -5.00 -3.14 -3.42
CA ASN A 103 -5.69 -3.64 -2.23
C ASN A 103 -5.22 -2.88 -0.98
N PRO A 104 -6.07 -2.04 -0.36
CA PRO A 104 -5.68 -1.25 0.80
C PRO A 104 -5.39 -2.09 2.06
N ASN A 105 -5.93 -3.31 2.15
CA ASN A 105 -5.66 -4.22 3.27
C ASN A 105 -4.31 -4.93 3.14
N ASN A 106 -3.78 -5.04 1.92
CA ASN A 106 -2.43 -5.53 1.68
C ASN A 106 -1.76 -4.67 0.60
N PRO A 107 -1.31 -3.45 0.98
CA PRO A 107 -0.80 -2.47 0.03
C PRO A 107 0.39 -2.97 -0.82
N GLU A 108 1.12 -3.98 -0.33
CA GLU A 108 2.36 -4.49 -0.92
C GLU A 108 2.14 -5.53 -2.02
N SER A 109 0.97 -6.14 -2.05
CA SER A 109 0.65 -7.22 -2.99
C SER A 109 0.41 -6.74 -4.44
N CYS A 110 0.36 -5.43 -4.67
CA CYS A 110 0.04 -4.86 -5.96
C CYS A 110 1.29 -4.67 -6.82
N SER A 111 1.39 -5.41 -7.92
CA SER A 111 2.50 -5.30 -8.89
C SER A 111 2.55 -3.93 -9.59
N LEU A 112 1.42 -3.24 -9.68
CA LEU A 112 1.30 -1.90 -10.29
C LEU A 112 1.48 -0.76 -9.28
N GLY A 113 1.52 -1.06 -7.98
CA GLY A 113 1.66 -0.07 -6.93
C GLY A 113 3.12 0.36 -6.74
N GLY A 114 3.33 1.58 -6.27
CA GLY A 114 4.65 2.02 -5.83
C GLY A 114 5.11 1.27 -4.59
N GLY A 115 6.41 1.05 -4.47
CA GLY A 115 7.00 0.34 -3.32
C GLY A 115 6.69 1.06 -2.00
N GLY A 116 6.22 0.32 -1.01
CA GLY A 116 5.96 0.81 0.34
C GLY A 116 5.58 -0.33 1.28
N CYS A 117 5.80 -0.13 2.58
CA CYS A 117 5.36 -0.98 3.68
C CYS A 117 3.91 -0.65 4.04
N GLY A 118 3.01 -1.63 3.95
CA GLY A 118 1.61 -1.47 4.30
C GLY A 118 1.37 -1.31 5.80
N ILE A 119 0.47 -0.42 6.17
CA ILE A 119 -0.09 -0.31 7.52
C ILE A 119 -1.25 -1.30 7.58
N ASN A 120 -1.04 -2.42 8.27
CA ASN A 120 -1.94 -3.56 8.21
C ASN A 120 -3.29 -3.21 8.86
N SER A 121 -4.39 -3.43 8.15
CA SER A 121 -5.75 -3.33 8.70
C SER A 121 -6.18 -4.60 9.46
N GLY A 122 -5.36 -5.66 9.43
CA GLY A 122 -5.61 -6.93 10.11
C GLY A 122 -6.58 -7.86 9.37
N LYS A 123 -7.24 -7.41 8.29
CA LYS A 123 -8.32 -8.14 7.61
C LYS A 123 -7.81 -9.38 6.85
N PRO A 124 -8.42 -10.58 7.04
CA PRO A 124 -8.00 -11.80 6.36
C PRO A 124 -8.34 -11.79 4.86
N GLY A 125 -7.52 -12.48 4.06
CA GLY A 125 -7.78 -12.71 2.63
C GLY A 125 -8.81 -13.82 2.39
N PHE A 126 -9.33 -13.90 1.15
CA PHE A 126 -10.42 -14.83 0.78
C PHE A 126 -10.21 -16.28 1.26
N TRP A 127 -9.05 -16.89 0.98
CA TRP A 127 -8.79 -18.28 1.33
C TRP A 127 -8.77 -18.53 2.84
N VAL A 128 -8.30 -17.55 3.61
CA VAL A 128 -8.31 -17.61 5.08
C VAL A 128 -9.75 -17.52 5.57
N SER A 129 -10.53 -16.56 5.04
CA SER A 129 -11.95 -16.42 5.37
C SER A 129 -12.78 -17.64 4.98
N VAL A 130 -12.45 -18.35 3.89
CA VAL A 130 -13.11 -19.62 3.52
C VAL A 130 -12.78 -20.70 4.56
N LYS A 131 -11.51 -20.85 4.93
CA LYS A 131 -11.08 -21.84 5.93
C LYS A 131 -11.73 -21.59 7.31
N GLU A 132 -11.93 -20.33 7.65
CA GLU A 132 -12.54 -19.90 8.91
C GLU A 132 -14.08 -19.80 8.86
N GLY A 133 -14.70 -20.10 7.72
CA GLY A 133 -16.17 -20.01 7.57
C GLY A 133 -16.73 -18.58 7.53
N GLN A 134 -15.88 -17.56 7.36
CA GLN A 134 -16.21 -16.14 7.43
C GLN A 134 -16.41 -15.48 6.04
N VAL A 135 -16.86 -16.23 5.04
CA VAL A 135 -17.01 -15.73 3.65
C VAL A 135 -17.94 -14.52 3.55
N LEU A 136 -19.01 -14.49 4.36
CA LEU A 136 -19.94 -13.35 4.39
C LEU A 136 -19.28 -12.08 4.93
N MET A 137 -18.42 -12.21 5.94
CA MET A 137 -17.68 -11.08 6.51
C MET A 137 -16.69 -10.53 5.49
N TRP A 138 -15.94 -11.40 4.80
CA TRP A 138 -15.06 -10.99 3.70
C TRP A 138 -15.80 -10.21 2.61
N ALA A 139 -17.02 -10.64 2.24
CA ALA A 139 -17.83 -9.93 1.25
C ALA A 139 -18.29 -8.55 1.76
N LYS A 140 -18.69 -8.45 3.04
CA LYS A 140 -19.03 -7.16 3.68
C LYS A 140 -17.82 -6.23 3.74
N ASP A 141 -16.65 -6.75 4.08
CA ASP A 141 -15.40 -5.98 4.11
C ASP A 141 -15.06 -5.41 2.73
N GLY A 142 -15.32 -6.16 1.66
CA GLY A 142 -15.19 -5.67 0.27
C GLY A 142 -16.06 -4.44 -0.03
N VAL A 143 -17.28 -4.39 0.50
CA VAL A 143 -18.18 -3.22 0.32
C VAL A 143 -17.76 -2.05 1.21
N LEU A 144 -17.38 -2.32 2.47
CA LEU A 144 -16.91 -1.29 3.40
C LEU A 144 -15.64 -0.62 2.88
N THR A 145 -14.67 -1.42 2.42
CA THR A 145 -13.42 -0.91 1.83
C THR A 145 -13.66 -0.06 0.59
N LEU A 146 -14.61 -0.44 -0.28
CA LEU A 146 -15.00 0.41 -1.40
C LEU A 146 -15.55 1.75 -0.92
N GLY A 147 -16.40 1.74 0.11
CA GLY A 147 -16.90 2.96 0.75
C GLY A 147 -15.77 3.83 1.30
N GLU A 148 -14.85 3.25 2.06
CA GLU A 148 -13.65 3.92 2.57
C GLU A 148 -12.84 4.55 1.43
N THR A 149 -12.56 3.81 0.35
CA THR A 149 -11.84 4.31 -0.83
C THR A 149 -12.55 5.52 -1.46
N ILE A 150 -13.88 5.46 -1.61
CA ILE A 150 -14.67 6.56 -2.18
C ILE A 150 -14.54 7.82 -1.32
N THR A 151 -14.56 7.70 0.01
CA THR A 151 -14.39 8.86 0.91
C THR A 151 -13.00 9.49 0.82
N MET A 152 -12.00 8.76 0.30
CA MET A 152 -10.63 9.24 0.12
C MET A 152 -10.36 9.83 -1.26
N ILE A 153 -11.30 9.75 -2.23
CA ILE A 153 -11.13 10.38 -3.55
C ILE A 153 -10.80 11.88 -3.45
N PRO A 154 -11.46 12.70 -2.61
CA PRO A 154 -11.12 14.12 -2.48
C PRO A 154 -9.67 14.38 -2.10
N ASN A 155 -9.02 13.46 -1.35
CA ASN A 155 -7.62 13.59 -0.96
C ASN A 155 -6.64 13.58 -2.16
N ARG A 156 -7.08 13.11 -3.34
CA ARG A 156 -6.29 13.16 -4.58
C ARG A 156 -6.31 14.53 -5.26
N PHE A 157 -7.29 15.35 -4.94
CA PHE A 157 -7.50 16.65 -5.59
C PHE A 157 -7.20 17.83 -4.66
N LYS A 158 -7.10 17.59 -3.34
CA LYS A 158 -6.67 18.63 -2.41
C LYS A 158 -5.18 18.93 -2.55
N GLU A 159 -4.83 20.17 -2.25
CA GLU A 159 -3.44 20.58 -2.08
C GLU A 159 -2.95 20.15 -0.69
N TRP A 160 -1.81 19.48 -0.64
CA TRP A 160 -1.20 19.00 0.59
C TRP A 160 -0.13 19.97 1.07
N ASN A 161 -0.37 20.64 2.20
CA ASN A 161 0.59 21.52 2.85
C ASN A 161 1.34 20.78 3.98
N PRO A 162 2.64 20.48 3.83
CA PRO A 162 3.41 19.78 4.86
C PRO A 162 3.42 20.47 6.22
N ASN A 163 3.35 21.81 6.23
CA ASN A 163 3.41 22.62 7.47
C ASN A 163 2.27 22.34 8.44
N GLU A 164 1.12 21.84 7.96
CA GLU A 164 -0.02 21.51 8.81
C GLU A 164 0.23 20.27 9.68
N PHE A 165 1.20 19.43 9.32
CA PHE A 165 1.43 18.11 9.92
C PHE A 165 2.75 18.01 10.69
N ILE A 166 3.49 19.12 10.81
CA ILE A 166 4.73 19.17 11.58
C ILE A 166 4.40 19.10 13.08
N SER A 167 5.08 18.23 13.81
CA SER A 167 5.10 18.16 15.27
C SER A 167 6.15 19.12 15.84
N GLU A 168 5.97 19.56 17.08
CA GLU A 168 6.94 20.44 17.77
C GLU A 168 8.34 19.81 17.89
N SER A 169 8.43 18.48 17.90
CA SER A 169 9.70 17.74 17.96
C SER A 169 10.38 17.56 16.60
N ASN A 170 9.83 18.10 15.50
CA ASN A 170 10.42 17.91 14.18
C ASN A 170 11.76 18.63 14.04
N THR A 171 12.74 17.89 13.52
CA THR A 171 14.03 18.42 13.06
C THR A 171 14.07 18.42 11.54
N TYR A 172 15.04 19.12 10.97
CA TYR A 172 15.28 19.16 9.53
C TYR A 172 16.62 18.50 9.19
N PHE A 173 16.69 17.81 8.05
CA PHE A 173 17.90 17.09 7.62
C PHE A 173 19.09 18.03 7.44
N LYS A 174 18.82 19.26 6.98
CA LYS A 174 19.77 20.37 6.88
C LYS A 174 19.26 21.55 7.71
N PRO A 175 20.14 22.52 8.06
CA PRO A 175 19.70 23.74 8.71
C PRO A 175 18.53 24.38 7.97
N TYR A 176 17.51 24.78 8.72
CA TYR A 176 16.28 25.33 8.16
C TYR A 176 16.55 26.61 7.37
N ASP A 177 15.95 26.71 6.18
CA ASP A 177 16.05 27.87 5.31
C ASP A 177 14.66 28.38 4.95
N SER A 178 14.30 29.57 5.43
CA SER A 178 12.97 30.17 5.20
C SER A 178 12.62 30.40 3.72
N SER A 179 13.60 30.38 2.82
CA SER A 179 13.37 30.50 1.36
C SER A 179 12.90 29.19 0.71
N LYS A 180 13.05 28.05 1.40
CA LYS A 180 12.71 26.72 0.87
C LYS A 180 11.35 26.25 1.36
N SER A 181 10.62 25.60 0.47
CA SER A 181 9.40 24.87 0.84
C SER A 181 9.74 23.68 1.74
N VAL A 182 8.81 23.34 2.64
CA VAL A 182 8.94 22.14 3.48
C VAL A 182 8.58 20.90 2.67
N ALA A 183 9.33 19.82 2.87
CA ALA A 183 8.94 18.47 2.47
C ALA A 183 8.83 17.61 3.73
N LEU A 184 7.72 16.87 3.86
CA LEU A 184 7.46 16.01 5.01
C LEU A 184 7.34 14.56 4.56
N GLU A 185 8.17 13.68 5.13
CA GLU A 185 8.10 12.24 4.94
C GLU A 185 7.55 11.54 6.18
N ILE A 186 6.66 10.57 6.02
CA ILE A 186 6.26 9.64 7.08
C ILE A 186 7.10 8.39 6.89
N ILE A 187 7.86 8.03 7.92
CA ILE A 187 8.85 6.94 7.85
C ILE A 187 8.64 5.90 8.93
N ASP A 188 9.04 4.68 8.63
CA ASP A 188 9.38 3.67 9.62
C ASP A 188 10.88 3.36 9.43
N PRO A 189 11.73 3.51 10.47
CA PRO A 189 13.18 3.32 10.35
C PRO A 189 13.56 1.89 9.90
N SER A 190 12.68 0.92 10.12
CA SER A 190 12.89 -0.47 9.71
C SER A 190 12.31 -0.81 8.33
N CYS A 191 11.62 0.12 7.66
CA CYS A 191 11.04 -0.12 6.34
C CYS A 191 12.07 0.08 5.21
N LYS A 192 12.29 -0.98 4.41
CA LYS A 192 13.20 -0.94 3.24
C LYS A 192 12.82 0.07 2.17
N PHE A 193 11.53 0.39 2.04
CA PHE A 193 11.07 1.39 1.07
C PHE A 193 11.34 2.82 1.55
N CYS A 194 11.36 3.07 2.87
CA CYS A 194 11.85 4.34 3.42
C CYS A 194 13.34 4.49 3.14
N ALA A 195 14.13 3.43 3.35
CA ALA A 195 15.55 3.42 3.01
C ALA A 195 15.78 3.71 1.51
N LYS A 196 14.98 3.08 0.63
CA LYS A 196 15.02 3.35 -0.81
C LYS A 196 14.70 4.81 -1.14
N LEU A 197 13.65 5.39 -0.56
CA LEU A 197 13.28 6.79 -0.80
C LEU A 197 14.38 7.74 -0.28
N PHE A 198 14.92 7.48 0.90
CA PHE A 198 16.04 8.25 1.46
C PHE A 198 17.27 8.20 0.54
N GLY A 199 17.58 7.04 -0.04
CA GLY A 199 18.62 6.91 -1.07
C GLY A 199 18.36 7.81 -2.28
N ASN A 200 17.14 7.80 -2.82
CA ASN A 200 16.76 8.66 -3.94
C ASN A 200 16.81 10.15 -3.58
N ILE A 201 16.43 10.52 -2.35
CA ILE A 201 16.52 11.90 -1.82
C ILE A 201 17.98 12.38 -1.80
N LYS A 202 18.90 11.52 -1.36
CA LYS A 202 20.34 11.83 -1.34
C LYS A 202 20.94 11.92 -2.75
N GLU A 203 20.63 10.97 -3.62
CA GLU A 203 21.12 10.94 -5.00
C GLU A 203 20.73 12.20 -5.78
N THR A 204 19.56 12.75 -5.50
CA THR A 204 19.01 13.91 -6.21
C THR A 204 19.24 15.25 -5.52
N SER A 205 20.01 15.28 -4.43
CA SER A 205 20.20 16.48 -3.62
C SER A 205 18.87 17.15 -3.24
N PHE A 206 17.81 16.36 -3.01
CA PHE A 206 16.47 16.88 -2.80
C PHE A 206 16.40 17.82 -1.57
N ALA A 207 17.11 17.47 -0.51
CA ALA A 207 17.21 18.30 0.70
C ALA A 207 18.01 19.61 0.51
N ASP A 208 18.64 19.83 -0.64
CA ASP A 208 19.24 21.13 -0.97
C ASP A 208 18.18 22.15 -1.39
N ARG A 209 17.04 21.68 -1.90
CA ARG A 209 15.94 22.51 -2.40
C ARG A 209 14.74 22.59 -1.45
N TYR A 210 14.61 21.61 -0.54
CA TYR A 210 13.51 21.55 0.42
C TYR A 210 14.03 21.49 1.85
N ASN A 211 13.27 22.09 2.77
CA ASN A 211 13.38 21.81 4.19
C ASN A 211 12.79 20.43 4.47
N LEU A 212 13.61 19.38 4.33
CA LEU A 212 13.19 18.00 4.55
C LEU A 212 13.06 17.70 6.05
N THR A 213 11.87 17.30 6.45
CA THR A 213 11.54 16.83 7.81
C THR A 213 10.78 15.49 7.76
N TYR A 214 10.58 14.81 8.90
CA TYR A 214 9.85 13.54 8.95
C TYR A 214 8.94 13.36 10.17
N LEU A 215 7.87 12.58 10.01
CA LEU A 215 7.16 11.95 11.14
C LEU A 215 7.62 10.50 11.26
N VAL A 216 8.06 10.09 12.45
CA VAL A 216 8.38 8.69 12.70
C VAL A 216 7.11 7.94 13.08
N TYR A 217 6.90 6.82 12.41
CA TYR A 217 5.75 5.97 12.59
C TYR A 217 6.18 4.50 12.54
N PRO A 218 6.49 3.89 13.70
CA PRO A 218 6.64 2.44 13.80
C PRO A 218 5.32 1.78 13.45
N ILE A 219 5.28 1.00 12.37
CA ILE A 219 4.03 0.44 11.86
C ILE A 219 3.46 -0.55 12.89
N PRO A 220 2.25 -0.30 13.44
CA PRO A 220 1.61 -1.24 14.34
C PRO A 220 1.28 -2.54 13.61
N ASP A 221 1.49 -3.68 14.28
CA ASP A 221 1.04 -4.98 13.82
C ASP A 221 0.64 -5.83 15.02
N ASN A 222 -0.66 -5.92 15.25
CA ASN A 222 -1.30 -6.68 16.31
C ASN A 222 -1.16 -8.21 16.14
N LYS A 223 -0.62 -8.70 15.02
CA LYS A 223 -0.25 -10.11 14.84
C LYS A 223 1.14 -10.43 15.39
N GLN A 224 1.98 -9.42 15.62
CA GLN A 224 3.33 -9.57 16.15
C GLN A 224 3.32 -9.46 17.68
N SER A 225 4.15 -10.25 18.35
CA SER A 225 4.24 -10.27 19.82
C SER A 225 4.73 -8.95 20.42
N ASN A 226 5.56 -8.20 19.69
CA ASN A 226 6.03 -6.88 20.07
C ASN A 226 5.02 -5.75 19.73
N GLY A 227 3.93 -6.06 19.01
CA GLY A 227 2.90 -5.10 18.59
C GLY A 227 3.27 -4.23 17.38
N TYR A 228 4.42 -4.47 16.74
CA TYR A 228 4.90 -3.70 15.60
C TYR A 228 5.41 -4.61 14.49
N ARG A 229 5.27 -4.15 13.25
CA ARG A 229 5.65 -4.90 12.06
C ARG A 229 7.12 -5.33 12.05
N PHE A 230 8.00 -4.49 12.58
CA PHE A 230 9.43 -4.77 12.66
C PHE A 230 9.87 -4.87 14.13
N PRO A 231 10.73 -5.84 14.48
CA PRO A 231 11.10 -6.14 15.87
C PRO A 231 11.48 -4.92 16.71
N HIS A 232 12.33 -4.05 16.14
CA HIS A 232 12.97 -2.95 16.87
C HIS A 232 12.54 -1.55 16.43
N SER A 233 11.56 -1.43 15.53
CA SER A 233 11.18 -0.13 14.95
C SER A 233 10.70 0.86 16.02
N LYS A 234 9.90 0.41 17.01
CA LYS A 234 9.50 1.26 18.14
C LYS A 234 10.71 1.74 18.94
N MET A 235 11.67 0.86 19.23
CA MET A 235 12.85 1.22 20.00
C MET A 235 13.67 2.29 19.26
N VAL A 236 13.92 2.09 17.97
CA VAL A 236 14.63 3.07 17.14
C VAL A 236 13.88 4.40 17.13
N ALA A 237 12.56 4.39 16.93
CA ALA A 237 11.75 5.61 16.98
C ALA A 237 11.80 6.33 18.33
N SER A 238 11.78 5.60 19.45
CA SER A 238 11.96 6.20 20.77
C SER A 238 13.34 6.84 20.93
N TYR A 239 14.40 6.23 20.38
CA TYR A 239 15.73 6.84 20.36
C TYR A 239 15.79 8.08 19.47
N LEU A 240 15.19 8.05 18.28
CA LEU A 240 15.07 9.22 17.41
C LEU A 240 14.38 10.38 18.12
N GLU A 241 13.31 10.10 18.87
CA GLU A 241 12.67 11.12 19.70
C GLU A 241 13.56 11.56 20.86
N ALA A 242 14.16 10.64 21.61
CA ALA A 242 14.99 10.98 22.75
C ALA A 242 16.16 11.92 22.38
N VAL A 243 16.87 11.65 21.28
CA VAL A 243 18.03 12.49 20.89
C VAL A 243 17.65 13.92 20.49
N LYS A 244 16.43 14.14 19.99
CA LYS A 244 15.93 15.50 19.68
C LYS A 244 15.85 16.40 20.92
N ARG A 245 15.75 15.81 22.12
CA ARG A 245 15.73 16.56 23.39
C ARG A 245 17.14 16.91 23.90
N TYR A 246 18.17 16.31 23.31
CA TYR A 246 19.58 16.55 23.65
C TYR A 246 20.37 16.91 22.38
N PRO A 247 20.06 18.04 21.73
CA PRO A 247 20.74 18.44 20.50
C PRO A 247 22.23 18.74 20.77
N LEU A 248 23.10 18.28 19.87
CA LEU A 248 24.53 18.63 19.90
C LEU A 248 24.74 19.99 19.23
N PRO A 249 25.22 21.04 19.93
CA PRO A 249 25.30 22.40 19.40
C PRO A 249 26.20 22.55 18.16
N SER A 250 27.20 21.69 18.01
CA SER A 250 28.18 21.72 16.91
C SER A 250 27.74 20.93 15.67
N SER A 251 26.61 20.22 15.71
CA SER A 251 26.20 19.32 14.64
C SER A 251 25.34 20.01 13.59
N VAL A 252 25.80 20.05 12.33
CA VAL A 252 25.02 20.59 11.20
C VAL A 252 23.80 19.72 10.89
N THR A 253 23.99 18.40 10.92
CA THR A 253 22.91 17.42 10.76
C THR A 253 22.47 16.95 12.14
N PRO A 254 21.19 17.07 12.51
CA PRO A 254 20.72 16.59 13.82
C PRO A 254 20.96 15.08 14.04
N ALA A 255 21.11 14.67 15.29
CA ALA A 255 21.53 13.30 15.64
C ALA A 255 20.53 12.22 15.20
N ASP A 256 19.23 12.52 15.25
CA ASP A 256 18.17 11.65 14.75
C ASP A 256 18.32 11.37 13.24
N TRP A 257 18.66 12.39 12.46
CA TRP A 257 18.97 12.23 11.04
C TRP A 257 20.23 11.42 10.78
N GLN A 258 21.27 11.58 11.60
CA GLN A 258 22.49 10.76 11.50
C GLN A 258 22.20 9.28 11.83
N ILE A 259 21.33 9.00 12.80
CA ILE A 259 20.86 7.64 13.10
C ILE A 259 20.06 7.08 11.92
N LEU A 260 19.14 7.86 11.34
CA LEU A 260 18.39 7.44 10.15
C LEU A 260 19.29 7.17 8.96
N GLU A 261 20.32 8.00 8.74
CA GLU A 261 21.30 7.79 7.67
C GLU A 261 22.06 6.47 7.86
N ARG A 262 22.49 6.15 9.08
CA ARG A 262 23.10 4.85 9.41
C ARG A 262 22.12 3.70 9.22
N MET A 263 20.87 3.86 9.65
CA MET A 263 19.84 2.83 9.49
C MET A 263 19.55 2.54 8.01
N PHE A 264 19.39 3.58 7.19
CA PHE A 264 18.94 3.46 5.80
C PHE A 264 20.05 3.21 4.78
N SER A 265 21.27 3.66 5.06
CA SER A 265 22.38 3.57 4.10
C SER A 265 23.67 2.98 4.69
N GLY A 266 23.74 2.83 6.01
CA GLY A 266 24.90 2.28 6.67
C GLY A 266 24.97 0.77 6.56
N LYS A 267 26.21 0.28 6.52
CA LYS A 267 26.55 -1.13 6.54
C LYS A 267 27.51 -1.41 7.68
N ASP A 268 27.46 -2.62 8.17
CA ASP A 268 28.36 -3.07 9.21
C ASP A 268 29.70 -3.59 8.65
N ILE A 269 30.55 -4.14 9.53
CA ILE A 269 31.87 -4.69 9.16
C ILE A 269 31.78 -5.86 8.16
N ASP A 270 30.68 -6.60 8.16
CA ASP A 270 30.43 -7.71 7.24
C ASP A 270 29.80 -7.24 5.90
N ASN A 271 29.71 -5.92 5.68
CA ASN A 271 29.07 -5.28 4.52
C ASN A 271 27.57 -5.63 4.40
N VAL A 272 26.91 -5.91 5.52
CA VAL A 272 25.47 -6.14 5.61
C VAL A 272 24.79 -4.85 6.04
N ASP A 273 23.67 -4.49 5.39
CA ASP A 273 22.91 -3.30 5.71
C ASP A 273 22.42 -3.34 7.16
N TYR A 274 22.60 -2.25 7.90
CA TYR A 274 22.17 -2.20 9.30
C TYR A 274 20.67 -2.46 9.45
N GLN A 275 19.84 -1.94 8.55
CA GLN A 275 18.40 -2.22 8.57
C GLN A 275 18.09 -3.73 8.52
N ILE A 276 18.86 -4.51 7.73
CA ILE A 276 18.69 -5.96 7.66
C ILE A 276 19.05 -6.57 9.03
N LYS A 277 20.20 -6.20 9.61
CA LYS A 277 20.61 -6.71 10.94
C LYS A 277 19.58 -6.40 12.02
N PHE A 278 19.07 -5.16 12.08
CA PHE A 278 18.02 -4.76 13.02
C PHE A 278 16.71 -5.53 12.81
N ASN A 279 16.38 -5.89 11.57
CA ASN A 279 15.11 -6.55 11.28
C ASN A 279 15.14 -8.07 11.46
N THR A 280 16.31 -8.72 11.33
CA THR A 280 16.38 -10.18 11.24
C THR A 280 17.43 -10.86 12.13
N ILE A 281 18.45 -10.13 12.61
CA ILE A 281 19.59 -10.74 13.31
C ILE A 281 19.64 -10.29 14.77
N TYR A 282 19.61 -8.99 15.02
CA TYR A 282 19.86 -8.46 16.35
C TYR A 282 18.75 -8.83 17.33
N THR A 283 19.18 -9.21 18.54
CA THR A 283 18.36 -9.15 19.74
C THR A 283 18.07 -7.69 20.12
N ALA A 284 17.08 -7.46 21.01
CA ALA A 284 16.79 -6.12 21.50
C ALA A 284 18.03 -5.45 22.15
N LYS A 285 18.87 -6.25 22.84
CA LYS A 285 20.06 -5.73 23.50
C LYS A 285 21.15 -5.34 22.50
N GLU A 286 21.43 -6.18 21.51
CA GLU A 286 22.41 -5.87 20.46
C GLU A 286 21.97 -4.65 19.62
N ALA A 287 20.68 -4.54 19.32
CA ALA A 287 20.14 -3.37 18.62
C ALA A 287 20.27 -2.09 19.48
N GLU A 288 20.02 -2.16 20.78
CA GLU A 288 20.25 -1.06 21.73
C GLU A 288 21.74 -0.65 21.76
N ASP A 289 22.63 -1.64 21.92
CA ASP A 289 24.08 -1.42 22.00
C ASP A 289 24.63 -0.79 20.71
N MET A 290 24.10 -1.19 19.55
CA MET A 290 24.45 -0.56 18.27
C MET A 290 24.00 0.90 18.18
N ILE A 291 22.79 1.23 18.66
CA ILE A 291 22.35 2.64 18.72
C ILE A 291 23.25 3.43 19.66
N LEU A 292 23.58 2.90 20.84
CA LEU A 292 24.47 3.55 21.80
C LEU A 292 25.90 3.74 21.27
N LEU A 293 26.37 2.81 20.43
CA LEU A 293 27.63 2.95 19.70
C LEU A 293 27.54 4.10 18.68
N TRP A 294 26.47 4.17 17.89
CA TRP A 294 26.26 5.28 16.96
C TRP A 294 26.18 6.63 17.67
N LEU A 295 25.51 6.72 18.82
CA LEU A 295 25.48 7.95 19.61
C LEU A 295 26.89 8.37 20.06
N LYS A 296 27.74 7.42 20.43
CA LYS A 296 29.14 7.70 20.76
C LYS A 296 29.88 8.28 19.56
N ASP A 297 29.75 7.65 18.41
CA ASP A 297 30.39 8.09 17.16
C ASP A 297 29.91 9.47 16.70
N ILE A 298 28.63 9.79 16.97
CA ILE A 298 28.02 11.10 16.69
C ILE A 298 28.59 12.19 17.62
N GLY A 299 29.14 11.80 18.78
CA GLY A 299 29.83 12.71 19.71
C GLY A 299 29.16 12.86 21.08
N TYR A 300 28.17 12.03 21.41
CA TYR A 300 27.57 12.05 22.74
C TYR A 300 28.52 11.46 23.80
N SER A 301 28.60 12.13 24.95
CA SER A 301 29.33 11.64 26.11
C SER A 301 28.67 10.41 26.74
N ASP A 302 29.40 9.68 27.59
CA ASP A 302 28.84 8.55 28.33
C ASP A 302 27.65 8.96 29.20
N GLU A 303 27.72 10.14 29.82
CA GLU A 303 26.64 10.71 30.62
C GLU A 303 25.40 11.03 29.78
N ASP A 304 25.58 11.61 28.60
CA ASP A 304 24.46 11.94 27.71
C ASP A 304 23.80 10.67 27.18
N ARG A 305 24.58 9.62 26.86
CA ARG A 305 24.04 8.33 26.43
C ARG A 305 23.17 7.67 27.51
N VAL A 306 23.56 7.79 28.79
CA VAL A 306 22.74 7.32 29.91
C VAL A 306 21.43 8.12 30.01
N LYS A 307 21.49 9.46 29.90
CA LYS A 307 20.29 10.32 29.92
C LYS A 307 19.34 10.00 28.77
N ILE A 308 19.86 9.89 27.54
CA ILE A 308 19.09 9.53 26.34
C ILE A 308 18.39 8.17 26.55
N ARG A 309 19.13 7.17 27.02
CA ARG A 309 18.59 5.83 27.29
C ARG A 309 17.47 5.84 28.33
N GLN A 310 17.58 6.68 29.37
CA GLN A 310 16.49 6.85 30.34
C GLN A 310 15.28 7.58 29.73
N THR A 311 15.53 8.51 28.81
CA THR A 311 14.50 9.36 28.20
C THR A 311 13.61 8.60 27.21
N ILE A 312 14.05 7.49 26.61
CA ILE A 312 13.24 6.75 25.61
C ILE A 312 11.87 6.29 26.13
N ASN A 313 11.74 6.09 27.44
CA ASN A 313 10.52 5.67 28.12
C ASN A 313 9.81 6.82 28.87
N SER A 314 10.28 8.05 28.73
CA SER A 314 9.66 9.23 29.33
C SER A 314 8.29 9.53 28.72
N ASP A 315 7.43 10.18 29.50
CA ASP A 315 6.10 10.60 29.07
C ASP A 315 6.19 11.56 27.87
N GLU A 316 7.22 12.40 27.80
CA GLU A 316 7.45 13.31 26.69
C GLU A 316 7.75 12.58 25.38
N VAL A 317 8.54 11.50 25.42
CA VAL A 317 8.81 10.67 24.23
C VAL A 317 7.56 9.91 23.81
N GLN A 318 6.85 9.28 24.76
CA GLN A 318 5.63 8.53 24.44
C GLN A 318 4.53 9.45 23.89
N THR A 319 4.38 10.66 24.46
CA THR A 319 3.42 11.67 23.99
C THR A 319 3.77 12.16 22.58
N SER A 320 5.05 12.40 22.29
CA SER A 320 5.49 12.77 20.94
C SER A 320 5.17 11.68 19.91
N LEU A 321 5.50 10.42 20.21
CA LEU A 321 5.20 9.29 19.32
C LEU A 321 3.69 9.10 19.14
N ALA A 322 2.90 9.27 20.20
CA ALA A 322 1.44 9.19 20.13
C ALA A 322 0.83 10.32 19.29
N SER A 323 1.34 11.55 19.42
CA SER A 323 0.94 12.71 18.61
C SER A 323 1.26 12.49 17.12
N GLN A 324 2.48 12.04 16.81
CA GLN A 324 2.85 11.71 15.43
C GLN A 324 1.97 10.58 14.86
N LYS A 325 1.67 9.55 15.67
CA LYS A 325 0.74 8.48 15.30
C LYS A 325 -0.66 9.02 14.98
N GLU A 326 -1.21 9.90 15.81
CA GLU A 326 -2.51 10.55 15.56
C GLU A 326 -2.52 11.30 14.23
N ILE A 327 -1.46 12.07 13.96
CA ILE A 327 -1.32 12.82 12.70
C ILE A 327 -1.34 11.85 11.51
N VAL A 328 -0.59 10.76 11.59
CA VAL A 328 -0.48 9.77 10.51
C VAL A 328 -1.80 9.02 10.28
N GLU A 329 -2.45 8.55 11.35
CA GLU A 329 -3.66 7.70 11.26
C GLU A 329 -4.94 8.51 10.99
N ASN A 330 -5.10 9.68 11.61
CA ASN A 330 -6.38 10.41 11.61
C ASN A 330 -6.36 11.66 10.72
N ARG A 331 -5.23 12.36 10.60
CA ARG A 331 -5.16 13.60 9.82
C ARG A 331 -4.69 13.33 8.39
N ILE A 332 -3.60 12.59 8.24
CA ILE A 332 -3.06 12.19 6.93
C ILE A 332 -3.83 10.98 6.41
N LYS A 333 -4.17 10.01 7.28
CA LYS A 333 -4.86 8.76 6.90
C LYS A 333 -4.10 7.99 5.81
N THR A 334 -2.79 7.82 6.00
CA THR A 334 -2.02 6.95 5.10
C THR A 334 -2.21 5.49 5.44
N ILE A 335 -2.12 4.64 4.42
CA ILE A 335 -2.21 3.18 4.55
C ILE A 335 -0.88 2.51 4.16
N LYS A 336 0.12 3.27 3.73
CA LYS A 336 1.41 2.76 3.26
C LYS A 336 2.53 3.76 3.53
N ILE A 337 3.72 3.27 3.87
CA ILE A 337 4.90 4.06 4.21
C ILE A 337 6.08 3.62 3.31
N PRO A 338 6.92 4.51 2.77
CA PRO A 338 6.92 5.94 3.02
C PRO A 338 5.74 6.65 2.35
N THR A 339 5.34 7.75 2.97
CA THR A 339 4.46 8.75 2.36
C THR A 339 5.19 10.07 2.41
N ILE A 340 5.45 10.70 1.27
CA ILE A 340 6.11 12.00 1.21
C ILE A 340 5.19 13.07 0.62
N MET A 341 5.25 14.27 1.19
CA MET A 341 4.48 15.43 0.77
C MET A 341 5.42 16.60 0.43
N PHE A 342 5.29 17.12 -0.79
CA PHE A 342 6.01 18.31 -1.29
C PHE A 342 5.27 18.86 -2.53
N ASP A 343 5.45 20.14 -2.85
CA ASP A 343 4.81 20.85 -3.97
C ASP A 343 3.29 20.68 -4.05
N GLY A 344 2.62 20.78 -2.90
CA GLY A 344 1.17 20.64 -2.82
C GLY A 344 0.66 19.21 -3.09
N ARG A 345 1.55 18.21 -3.23
CA ARG A 345 1.19 16.85 -3.60
C ARG A 345 1.64 15.84 -2.56
N ARG A 346 0.88 14.75 -2.48
CA ARG A 346 1.18 13.58 -1.65
C ARG A 346 1.49 12.35 -2.50
N TYR A 347 2.54 11.64 -2.09
CA TYR A 347 3.02 10.41 -2.71
C TYR A 347 3.08 9.29 -1.68
N ASP A 348 2.14 8.35 -1.75
CA ASP A 348 2.12 7.15 -0.93
C ASP A 348 3.01 6.07 -1.55
N ARG A 349 4.33 6.31 -1.69
CA ARG A 349 5.31 5.36 -2.24
C ARG A 349 6.75 5.88 -2.06
N ALA A 350 7.72 4.98 -2.22
CA ALA A 350 9.09 5.36 -2.52
C ALA A 350 9.18 6.01 -3.92
N VAL A 351 9.16 7.34 -3.95
CA VAL A 351 9.26 8.17 -5.16
C VAL A 351 10.62 7.99 -5.82
N GLY A 352 10.65 7.82 -7.15
CA GLY A 352 11.90 7.67 -7.92
C GLY A 352 12.65 8.99 -8.14
N PRO A 353 13.96 8.94 -8.46
CA PRO A 353 14.79 10.12 -8.69
C PRO A 353 14.21 11.09 -9.74
N GLU A 354 13.58 10.57 -10.79
CA GLU A 354 12.97 11.33 -11.89
C GLU A 354 11.91 12.33 -11.43
N LYS A 355 11.27 12.03 -10.29
CA LYS A 355 10.23 12.85 -9.72
C LYS A 355 10.76 13.79 -8.63
N LEU A 356 11.89 13.44 -8.02
CA LEU A 356 12.56 14.28 -7.04
C LEU A 356 13.39 15.38 -7.70
N ILE A 357 13.99 15.19 -8.89
CA ILE A 357 14.85 16.20 -9.55
C ILE A 357 14.09 17.44 -10.04
N LYS A 358 12.80 17.27 -10.39
CA LYS A 358 11.93 18.38 -10.82
C LYS A 358 11.76 19.38 -9.69
#